data_AF-A0A349YHN9-F1
#
_entry.id   AF-A0A349YHN9-F1
#
_cell.length_a   1.000
_cell.length_b   1.000
_cell.length_c   1.000
_cell.angle_alpha   90.00
_cell.angle_beta   90.00
_cell.angle_gamma   90.00
#
_symmetry.space_group_name_H-M   'P 1'
#
loop_
_entity.id
_entity.type
_entity.pdbx_description
1 polymer ?
#
loop_
_entity_poly.entity_id
_entity_poly.type
_entity_poly.pdbx_seq_one_letter_code
_entity_poly.pdbx_strand_id
1 'polypeptide(L)'
;MEKYDSTVDAKLHIKNIQRVMKPLIEELQKRSEHHDESKLTDPERTCYDTYIPMLKKVKYGTREYFEIKDRMEPNGLKHHHKMNRHHPEHFKNGCKDMNLIDMIEMLCDWYAASLRSGTSFEEGFKKNIERFHIDKDVEKLLWTTYLDYIKK
;
A
#
# COMPACT_ATOMS: atom_id res chain seq x y z
N MET A 1 -19.13 -22.92 46.26
CA MET A 1 -19.07 -22.15 45.00
C MET A 1 -19.09 -23.14 43.87
N GLU A 2 -20.03 -23.03 42.95
CA GLU A 2 -19.92 -23.76 41.68
C GLU A 2 -18.64 -23.34 40.96
N LYS A 3 -17.96 -24.30 40.31
CA LYS A 3 -16.75 -24.04 39.54
C LYS A 3 -17.15 -23.28 38.27
N TYR A 4 -16.70 -22.04 38.16
CA TYR A 4 -16.97 -21.20 37.00
C TYR A 4 -16.36 -21.82 35.72
N ASP A 5 -17.20 -21.97 34.69
CA ASP A 5 -16.82 -22.42 33.36
C ASP A 5 -16.80 -21.24 32.40
N SER A 6 -15.60 -20.79 32.01
CA SER A 6 -15.41 -19.65 31.11
C SER A 6 -15.70 -19.96 29.64
N THR A 7 -16.12 -21.19 29.30
CA THR A 7 -16.35 -21.60 27.91
C THR A 7 -17.41 -20.74 27.21
N VAL A 8 -18.45 -20.31 27.92
CA VAL A 8 -19.51 -19.46 27.36
C VAL A 8 -18.96 -18.09 26.98
N ASP A 9 -18.21 -17.46 27.88
CA ASP A 9 -17.60 -16.15 27.66
C ASP A 9 -16.54 -16.19 26.55
N ALA A 10 -15.73 -17.25 26.51
CA ALA A 10 -14.76 -17.47 25.44
C ALA A 10 -15.44 -17.59 24.06
N LYS A 11 -16.54 -18.36 23.96
CA LYS A 11 -17.32 -18.48 22.71
C LYS A 11 -17.94 -17.15 22.29
N LEU A 12 -18.44 -16.37 23.24
CA LEU A 12 -18.98 -15.04 22.96
C LEU A 12 -17.87 -14.09 22.46
N HIS A 13 -16.70 -14.11 23.09
CA HIS A 13 -15.55 -13.31 22.67
C HIS A 13 -15.11 -13.67 21.24
N ILE A 14 -14.99 -14.95 20.91
CA ILE A 14 -14.65 -15.41 19.55
C ILE A 14 -15.67 -14.88 18.53
N LYS A 15 -16.97 -15.01 18.82
CA LYS A 15 -18.03 -14.50 17.92
C LYS A 15 -17.94 -12.99 17.73
N ASN A 16 -17.60 -12.25 18.79
CA ASN A 16 -17.40 -10.81 18.72
C ASN A 16 -16.19 -10.45 17.83
N ILE A 17 -15.05 -11.15 18.01
CA ILE A 17 -13.86 -10.95 17.17
C ILE A 17 -14.17 -11.23 15.70
N GLN A 18 -14.82 -12.35 15.39
CA GLN A 18 -15.24 -12.68 14.01
C GLN A 18 -16.09 -11.57 13.39
N ARG A 19 -17.06 -11.02 14.15
CA ARG A 19 -17.93 -9.94 13.70
C ARG A 19 -17.16 -8.65 13.41
N VAL A 20 -16.21 -8.26 14.27
CA VAL A 20 -15.48 -6.98 14.11
C VAL A 20 -14.32 -7.06 13.11
N MET A 21 -13.72 -8.25 12.93
CA MET A 21 -12.68 -8.47 11.92
C MET A 21 -13.24 -8.56 10.50
N LYS A 22 -14.44 -9.10 10.33
CA LYS A 22 -15.07 -9.29 9.02
C LYS A 22 -15.05 -8.04 8.12
N PRO A 23 -15.47 -6.84 8.55
CA PRO A 23 -15.40 -5.65 7.70
C PRO A 23 -13.97 -5.24 7.31
N LEU A 24 -12.96 -5.54 8.13
CA LEU A 24 -11.56 -5.26 7.77
C LEU A 24 -11.08 -6.17 6.63
N ILE A 25 -11.49 -7.44 6.68
CA ILE A 25 -11.21 -8.44 5.63
C ILE A 25 -11.92 -8.04 4.34
N GLU A 26 -13.20 -7.67 4.41
CA GLU A 26 -13.99 -7.23 3.26
C GLU A 26 -13.40 -5.97 2.61
N GLU A 27 -12.91 -5.02 3.40
CA GLU A 27 -12.23 -3.84 2.88
C GLU A 27 -10.92 -4.20 2.17
N LEU A 28 -10.07 -5.05 2.76
CA LEU A 28 -8.84 -5.52 2.10
C LEU A 28 -9.14 -6.25 0.79
N GLN A 29 -10.17 -7.10 0.78
CA GLN A 29 -10.59 -7.81 -0.42
C GLN A 29 -11.04 -6.84 -1.51
N LYS A 30 -11.95 -5.91 -1.16
CA LYS A 30 -12.44 -4.89 -2.08
C LYS A 30 -11.29 -4.08 -2.69
N ARG A 31 -10.33 -3.65 -1.87
CA ARG A 31 -9.18 -2.89 -2.35
C ARG A 31 -8.25 -3.71 -3.23
N SER A 32 -8.07 -5.00 -2.93
CA SER A 32 -7.31 -5.90 -3.82
C SER A 32 -7.98 -6.06 -5.19
N GLU A 33 -9.31 -6.11 -5.24
CA GLU A 33 -10.07 -6.25 -6.49
C GLU A 33 -10.06 -4.96 -7.32
N HIS A 34 -10.10 -3.80 -6.66
CA HIS A 34 -10.24 -2.49 -7.29
C HIS A 34 -8.98 -1.61 -7.21
N HIS A 35 -7.83 -2.19 -6.88
CA HIS A 35 -6.58 -1.46 -6.70
C HIS A 35 -6.23 -0.64 -7.94
N ASP A 36 -6.09 0.67 -7.78
CA ASP A 36 -5.68 1.61 -8.82
C ASP A 36 -6.54 1.61 -10.09
N GLU A 37 -7.81 1.22 -10.01
CA GLU A 37 -8.73 1.22 -11.16
C GLU A 37 -8.85 2.60 -11.83
N SER A 38 -8.59 3.69 -11.10
CA SER A 38 -8.57 5.04 -11.65
C SER A 38 -7.59 5.19 -12.83
N LYS A 39 -6.51 4.38 -12.87
CA LYS A 39 -5.54 4.32 -13.98
C LYS A 39 -6.16 3.91 -15.32
N LEU A 40 -7.31 3.24 -15.29
CA LEU A 40 -8.00 2.75 -16.50
C LEU A 40 -8.80 3.84 -17.21
N THR A 41 -8.89 5.04 -16.63
CA THR A 41 -9.69 6.16 -17.14
C THR A 41 -8.86 7.44 -17.21
N ASP A 42 -9.29 8.39 -18.04
CA ASP A 42 -8.64 9.70 -18.12
C ASP A 42 -8.95 10.54 -16.86
N PRO A 43 -7.98 11.32 -16.35
CA PRO A 43 -6.73 11.70 -17.01
C PRO A 43 -5.55 10.73 -16.84
N GLU A 44 -5.64 9.77 -15.91
CA GLU A 44 -4.52 8.87 -15.58
C GLU A 44 -4.13 7.99 -16.76
N ARG A 45 -5.09 7.37 -17.45
CA ARG A 45 -4.83 6.47 -18.57
C ARG A 45 -3.93 7.12 -19.62
N THR A 46 -4.33 8.27 -20.17
CA THR A 46 -3.54 9.01 -21.18
C THR A 46 -2.16 9.44 -20.65
N CYS A 47 -2.07 9.87 -19.39
CA CYS A 47 -0.78 10.17 -18.76
C CYS A 47 0.12 8.93 -18.71
N TYR A 48 -0.41 7.79 -18.27
CA TYR A 48 0.36 6.56 -18.12
C TYR A 48 0.77 5.97 -19.48
N ASP A 49 -0.10 6.03 -20.49
CA ASP A 49 0.23 5.65 -21.88
C ASP A 49 1.47 6.39 -22.39
N THR A 50 1.62 7.67 -22.01
CA THR A 50 2.76 8.51 -22.40
C THR A 50 4.03 8.17 -21.63
N TYR A 51 3.96 8.04 -20.30
CA TYR A 51 5.15 8.04 -19.45
C TYR A 51 5.60 6.66 -18.97
N ILE A 52 4.72 5.65 -18.89
CA ILE A 52 5.12 4.28 -18.51
C ILE A 52 6.20 3.69 -19.44
N PRO A 53 6.15 3.86 -20.78
CA PRO A 53 7.22 3.40 -21.66
C PRO A 53 8.58 4.04 -21.35
N MET A 54 8.61 5.26 -20.82
CA MET A 54 9.83 5.95 -20.39
C MET A 54 10.32 5.41 -19.05
N LEU A 55 9.41 5.24 -18.08
CA LEU A 55 9.73 4.69 -16.76
C LEU A 55 10.32 3.28 -16.84
N LYS A 56 9.89 2.45 -17.80
CA LYS A 56 10.47 1.12 -18.05
C LYS A 56 11.95 1.14 -18.44
N LYS A 57 12.48 2.27 -18.91
CA LYS A 57 13.87 2.42 -19.38
C LYS A 57 14.82 2.95 -18.30
N VAL A 58 14.31 3.37 -17.14
CA VAL A 58 15.10 3.97 -16.06
C VAL A 58 14.96 3.17 -14.77
N LYS A 59 16.00 3.15 -13.93
CA LYS A 59 15.96 2.43 -12.65
C LYS A 59 15.18 3.22 -11.60
N TYR A 60 14.40 2.52 -10.78
CA TYR A 60 13.67 3.13 -9.67
C TYR A 60 14.61 3.87 -8.69
N GLY A 61 14.26 5.12 -8.38
CA GLY A 61 15.00 5.96 -7.45
C GLY A 61 16.16 6.76 -8.05
N THR A 62 16.38 6.72 -9.37
CA THR A 62 17.34 7.61 -10.03
C THR A 62 16.75 9.00 -10.24
N ARG A 63 17.61 10.01 -10.48
CA ARG A 63 17.17 11.37 -10.81
C ARG A 63 16.22 11.39 -12.02
N GLU A 64 16.58 10.68 -13.08
CA GLU A 64 15.79 10.56 -14.31
C GLU A 64 14.40 9.96 -14.06
N TYR A 65 14.29 8.98 -13.15
CA TYR A 65 13.01 8.41 -12.75
C TYR A 65 12.11 9.47 -12.12
N PHE A 66 12.64 10.26 -11.19
CA PHE A 66 11.88 11.32 -10.53
C PHE A 66 11.53 12.48 -11.48
N GLU A 67 12.42 12.86 -12.39
CA GLU A 67 12.13 13.86 -13.43
C GLU A 67 10.97 13.43 -14.36
N ILE A 68 10.82 12.12 -14.63
CA ILE A 68 9.64 11.61 -15.34
C ILE A 68 8.38 11.72 -14.47
N LYS A 69 8.47 11.34 -13.19
CA LYS A 69 7.33 11.43 -12.24
C LYS A 69 6.86 12.87 -12.07
N ASP A 70 7.75 13.85 -11.98
CA ASP A 70 7.40 15.27 -11.88
C ASP A 70 6.59 15.75 -13.09
N ARG A 71 6.90 15.23 -14.29
CA ARG A 71 6.12 15.51 -15.51
C ARG A 71 4.75 14.82 -15.52
N MET A 72 4.63 13.66 -14.88
CA MET A 72 3.35 12.98 -14.70
C MET A 72 2.46 13.65 -13.64
N GLU A 73 3.05 14.35 -12.67
CA GLU A 73 2.35 14.94 -11.53
C GLU A 73 1.12 15.78 -11.91
N PRO A 74 1.23 16.81 -12.78
CA PRO A 74 0.08 17.65 -13.13
C PRO A 74 -1.00 16.94 -13.94
N ASN A 75 -0.64 15.86 -14.66
CA ASN A 75 -1.47 15.27 -15.71
C ASN A 75 -2.05 13.90 -15.35
N GLY A 76 -1.60 13.28 -14.26
CA GLY A 76 -2.09 11.97 -13.85
C GLY A 76 -1.83 11.66 -12.39
N LEU A 77 -0.61 11.85 -11.88
CA LEU A 77 -0.31 11.39 -10.51
C LEU A 77 -1.06 12.17 -9.44
N LYS A 78 -1.29 13.48 -9.62
CA LYS A 78 -2.10 14.24 -8.67
C LYS A 78 -3.53 13.71 -8.56
N HIS A 79 -4.13 13.30 -9.69
CA HIS A 79 -5.43 12.66 -9.71
C HIS A 79 -5.36 11.29 -9.02
N HIS A 80 -4.35 10.50 -9.37
CA HIS A 80 -4.08 9.18 -8.83
C HIS A 80 -3.93 9.17 -7.30
N HIS A 81 -3.08 10.03 -6.75
CA HIS A 81 -2.88 10.16 -5.31
C HIS A 81 -4.17 10.63 -4.62
N LYS A 82 -4.97 11.50 -5.24
CA LYS A 82 -6.27 11.92 -4.69
C LYS A 82 -7.29 10.77 -4.66
N MET A 83 -7.28 9.88 -5.64
CA MET A 83 -8.24 8.77 -5.72
C MET A 83 -7.84 7.56 -4.88
N ASN A 84 -6.55 7.32 -4.71
CA ASN A 84 -6.02 6.09 -4.11
C ASN A 84 -5.29 6.38 -2.79
N ARG A 85 -5.97 6.09 -1.69
CA ARG A 85 -5.53 6.44 -0.33
C ARG A 85 -4.42 5.56 0.25
N HIS A 86 -3.93 4.55 -0.46
CA HIS A 86 -2.74 3.83 -0.02
C HIS A 86 -1.43 4.58 -0.34
N HIS A 87 -1.49 5.67 -1.12
CA HIS A 87 -0.36 6.55 -1.32
C HIS A 87 -0.22 7.57 -0.18
N PRO A 88 0.98 7.75 0.41
CA PRO A 88 1.22 8.81 1.39
C PRO A 88 0.85 10.20 0.88
N GLU A 89 1.05 10.46 -0.42
CA GLU A 89 0.71 11.71 -1.11
C GLU A 89 -0.80 12.03 -1.12
N HIS A 90 -1.68 11.06 -0.83
CA HIS A 90 -3.11 11.29 -0.62
C HIS A 90 -3.38 12.19 0.59
N PHE A 91 -2.52 12.10 1.61
CA PHE A 91 -2.75 12.72 2.91
C PHE A 91 -1.91 13.98 3.13
N LYS A 92 -2.45 14.87 3.96
CA LYS A 92 -1.77 16.12 4.31
C LYS A 92 -0.49 15.88 5.10
N ASN A 93 -0.48 14.91 6.02
CA ASN A 93 0.69 14.58 6.86
C ASN A 93 1.36 13.26 6.45
N GLY A 94 1.17 12.82 5.20
CA GLY A 94 1.77 11.59 4.67
C GLY A 94 1.35 10.34 5.45
N CYS A 95 2.31 9.44 5.70
CA CYS A 95 2.05 8.17 6.40
C CYS A 95 1.45 8.32 7.81
N LYS A 96 1.55 9.50 8.44
CA LYS A 96 0.99 9.74 9.78
C LYS A 96 -0.54 9.77 9.80
N ASP A 97 -1.17 10.01 8.65
CA ASP A 97 -2.63 10.03 8.51
C ASP A 97 -3.18 8.69 7.96
N MET A 98 -2.31 7.74 7.61
CA MET A 98 -2.69 6.42 7.07
C MET A 98 -3.18 5.48 8.17
N ASN A 99 -4.14 4.62 7.84
CA ASN A 99 -4.51 3.49 8.71
C ASN A 99 -3.83 2.18 8.27
N LEU A 100 -4.01 1.11 9.04
CA LEU A 100 -3.38 -0.19 8.75
C LEU A 100 -3.79 -0.79 7.40
N ILE A 101 -5.02 -0.56 6.95
CA ILE A 101 -5.49 -1.07 5.66
C ILE A 101 -4.76 -0.37 4.52
N ASP A 102 -4.59 0.95 4.62
CA ASP A 102 -3.82 1.76 3.66
C ASP A 102 -2.37 1.28 3.61
N MET A 103 -1.76 1.02 4.77
CA MET A 103 -0.37 0.56 4.85
C MET A 103 -0.18 -0.86 4.29
N ILE A 104 -1.13 -1.77 4.51
CA ILE A 104 -1.08 -3.13 3.94
C ILE A 104 -1.20 -3.05 2.41
N GLU A 105 -2.15 -2.27 1.89
CA GLU A 105 -2.30 -2.09 0.45
C GLU A 105 -1.05 -1.47 -0.18
N MET A 106 -0.46 -0.45 0.46
CA MET A 106 0.78 0.19 0.03
C MET A 106 1.95 -0.80 -0.01
N LEU A 107 2.08 -1.67 0.99
CA LEU A 107 3.11 -2.72 1.03
C LEU A 107 2.96 -3.69 -0.17
N CYS A 108 1.72 -4.09 -0.46
CA CYS A 108 1.39 -4.96 -1.59
C CYS A 108 1.66 -4.26 -2.94
N ASP A 109 1.32 -2.97 -3.09
CA ASP A 109 1.63 -2.18 -4.28
C ASP A 109 3.15 -2.14 -4.52
N TRP A 110 3.93 -1.81 -3.49
CA TRP A 110 5.39 -1.78 -3.60
C TRP A 110 5.97 -3.13 -4.00
N TYR A 111 5.44 -4.23 -3.45
CA TYR A 111 5.83 -5.57 -3.86
C TYR A 111 5.49 -5.83 -5.32
N ALA A 112 4.25 -5.59 -5.75
CA ALA A 112 3.82 -5.80 -7.13
C ALA A 112 4.60 -4.92 -8.13
N ALA A 113 4.93 -3.68 -7.76
CA ALA A 113 5.75 -2.78 -8.54
C ALA A 113 7.18 -3.33 -8.70
N SER A 114 7.75 -3.91 -7.64
CA SER A 114 9.10 -4.49 -7.67
C SER A 114 9.23 -5.65 -8.67
N LEU A 115 8.18 -6.48 -8.81
CA LEU A 115 8.15 -7.63 -9.73
C LEU A 115 8.32 -7.24 -11.21
N ARG A 116 8.04 -5.98 -11.56
CA ARG A 116 8.13 -5.45 -12.92
C ARG A 116 9.25 -4.43 -13.08
N SER A 117 10.08 -4.25 -12.05
CA SER A 117 11.15 -3.27 -12.02
C SER A 117 12.52 -3.96 -12.03
N GLY A 118 13.58 -3.23 -12.41
CA GLY A 118 14.96 -3.69 -12.24
C GLY A 118 15.51 -3.55 -10.82
N THR A 119 14.65 -3.29 -9.83
CA THR A 119 15.01 -3.07 -8.41
C THR A 119 14.30 -4.12 -7.56
N SER A 120 15.04 -4.81 -6.67
CA SER A 120 14.40 -5.79 -5.78
C SER A 120 13.45 -5.12 -4.81
N PHE A 121 12.51 -5.88 -4.26
CA PHE A 121 11.62 -5.37 -3.22
C PHE A 121 12.40 -4.81 -2.03
N GLU A 122 13.45 -5.49 -1.56
CA GLU A 122 14.23 -5.04 -0.41
C GLU A 122 14.97 -3.71 -0.66
N GLU A 123 15.51 -3.52 -1.87
CA GLU A 123 16.14 -2.24 -2.25
C GLU A 123 15.08 -1.13 -2.34
N GLY A 124 13.94 -1.43 -2.97
CA GLY A 124 12.81 -0.50 -3.11
C GLY A 124 12.17 -0.12 -1.77
N PHE A 125 12.00 -1.09 -0.87
CA PHE A 125 11.45 -0.90 0.47
C PHE A 125 12.27 0.11 1.25
N LYS A 126 13.60 -0.06 1.33
CA LYS A 126 14.49 0.88 2.04
C LYS A 126 14.39 2.30 1.47
N LYS A 127 14.38 2.43 0.14
CA LYS A 127 14.19 3.72 -0.54
C LYS A 127 12.85 4.37 -0.17
N ASN A 128 11.79 3.57 -0.06
CA ASN A 128 10.46 4.08 0.29
C ASN A 128 10.34 4.48 1.76
N ILE A 129 10.94 3.72 2.68
CA ILE A 129 11.02 4.08 4.10
C ILE A 129 11.69 5.45 4.26
N GLU A 130 12.82 5.66 3.59
CA GLU A 130 13.53 6.95 3.60
C GLU A 130 12.69 8.06 2.95
N ARG A 131 12.16 7.82 1.75
CA ARG A 131 11.36 8.79 0.97
C ARG A 131 10.13 9.28 1.72
N PHE A 132 9.44 8.39 2.43
CA PHE A 132 8.19 8.70 3.12
C PHE A 132 8.36 8.96 4.62
N HIS A 133 9.61 9.00 5.09
CA HIS A 133 9.94 9.24 6.50
C HIS A 133 9.15 8.33 7.45
N ILE A 134 9.07 7.03 7.12
CA ILE A 134 8.33 6.05 7.91
C ILE A 134 9.12 5.76 9.20
N ASP A 135 8.45 5.88 10.35
CA ASP A 135 9.05 5.64 11.66
C ASP A 135 9.49 4.18 11.83
N LYS A 136 10.55 3.96 12.63
CA LYS A 136 11.19 2.64 12.80
C LYS A 136 10.25 1.53 13.26
N ASP A 137 9.27 1.86 14.12
CA ASP A 137 8.31 0.86 14.60
C ASP A 137 7.36 0.42 13.48
N VAL A 138 6.94 1.35 12.63
CA VAL A 138 6.09 1.07 11.46
C VAL A 138 6.89 0.32 10.39
N GLU A 139 8.14 0.74 10.14
CA GLU A 139 9.07 0.02 9.27
C GLU A 139 9.17 -1.45 9.68
N LYS A 140 9.36 -1.73 10.98
CA LYS A 140 9.46 -3.09 11.51
C LYS A 140 8.17 -3.89 11.27
N LEU A 141 7.01 -3.29 11.50
CA LEU A 141 5.71 -3.96 11.26
C LEU A 141 5.52 -4.31 9.78
N LEU A 142 5.83 -3.40 8.88
CA LEU A 142 5.76 -3.63 7.43
C LEU A 142 6.75 -4.73 7.00
N TRP A 143 7.99 -4.65 7.50
CA TRP A 143 9.03 -5.61 7.17
C TRP A 143 8.69 -7.03 7.64
N THR A 144 8.26 -7.19 8.90
CA THR A 144 7.85 -8.50 9.43
C THR A 144 6.64 -9.04 8.65
N THR A 145 5.66 -8.18 8.34
CA THR A 145 4.50 -8.58 7.52
C THR A 145 4.93 -9.08 6.13
N TYR A 146 5.86 -8.40 5.48
CA TYR A 146 6.43 -8.84 4.20
C TYR A 146 7.09 -10.22 4.31
N LEU A 147 7.93 -10.44 5.33
CA LEU A 147 8.62 -11.70 5.54
C LEU A 147 7.65 -12.87 5.76
N ASP A 148 6.63 -12.68 6.59
CA ASP A 148 5.73 -13.76 7.00
C ASP A 148 4.69 -14.12 5.92
N TYR A 149 4.25 -13.13 5.13
CA TYR A 149 3.09 -13.30 4.25
C TYR A 149 3.36 -13.13 2.75
N ILE A 150 4.36 -12.33 2.36
CA ILE A 150 4.56 -11.93 0.96
C ILE A 150 5.79 -12.59 0.32
N LYS A 151 6.93 -12.69 1.02
CA LYS A 151 8.23 -13.18 0.49
C LYS A 151 8.28 -14.69 0.16
N LYS A 152 7.14 -15.34 -0.10
CA LYS A 152 7.09 -16.80 -0.29
C LYS A 152 7.84 -17.27 -1.54
#